data_AF-A0A959IPW1-F1
#
_entry.id   AF-A0A959IPW1-F1
#
_cell.length_a   1.000
_cell.length_b   1.000
_cell.length_c   1.000
_cell.angle_alpha   90.00
_cell.angle_beta   90.00
_cell.angle_gamma   90.00
#
_symmetry.space_group_name_H-M   'P 1'
#
loop_
_entity.id
_entity.type
_entity.pdbx_description
1 polymer ?
#
loop_
_entity_poly.entity_id
_entity_poly.type
_entity_poly.pdbx_seq_one_letter_code
_entity_poly.pdbx_strand_id
1 'polypeptide(L)'
;MEKNSNRLLLILKGAAMGIAETIPGVSGGTIAFITGIYERLLNAIKAFGLEAFQSLRKDGWRSAWEAVDGAFLLTLVLGMVLGIGIGIFGMAYLLDHYPILVW
;
A
#
# COMPACT_ATOMS: atom_id res chain seq x y z
N MET A 1 8.05 -21.39 -2.27
CA MET A 1 7.06 -21.25 -3.35
C MET A 1 5.74 -20.79 -2.73
N GLU A 2 5.46 -19.49 -2.76
CA GLU A 2 4.13 -18.96 -2.42
C GLU A 2 3.81 -17.72 -3.31
N LYS A 3 4.22 -17.81 -4.59
CA LYS A 3 4.28 -16.67 -5.51
C LYS A 3 2.90 -16.20 -6.02
N ASN A 4 1.83 -16.89 -5.64
CA ASN A 4 0.45 -16.68 -6.11
C ASN A 4 -0.61 -16.50 -5.01
N SER A 5 -0.25 -16.44 -3.73
CA SER A 5 -1.24 -16.27 -2.65
C SER A 5 -1.89 -14.87 -2.70
N ASN A 6 -3.02 -14.82 -3.41
CA ASN A 6 -4.06 -13.81 -3.46
C ASN A 6 -3.63 -12.34 -3.66
N ARG A 7 -3.33 -11.96 -4.91
CA ARG A 7 -3.28 -10.55 -5.34
C ARG A 7 -4.54 -9.78 -4.94
N LEU A 8 -5.70 -10.45 -4.97
CA LEU A 8 -6.96 -9.88 -4.48
C LEU A 8 -6.89 -9.49 -3.01
N LEU A 9 -6.36 -10.36 -2.13
CA LEU A 9 -6.16 -10.01 -0.73
C LEU A 9 -5.18 -8.85 -0.57
N LEU A 10 -4.13 -8.79 -1.38
CA LEU A 10 -3.19 -7.66 -1.36
C LEU A 10 -3.86 -6.35 -1.79
N ILE A 11 -4.73 -6.38 -2.81
CA ILE A 11 -5.55 -5.23 -3.21
C ILE A 11 -6.46 -4.81 -2.06
N LEU A 12 -7.13 -5.76 -1.40
CA LEU A 12 -8.01 -5.46 -0.25
C LEU A 12 -7.23 -4.88 0.93
N LYS A 13 -6.02 -5.39 1.23
CA LYS A 13 -5.13 -4.81 2.24
C LYS A 13 -4.70 -3.39 1.85
N GLY A 14 -4.36 -3.17 0.58
CA GLY A 14 -4.07 -1.85 0.04
C GLY A 14 -5.27 -0.91 0.18
N ALA A 15 -6.48 -1.35 -0.16
CA ALA A 15 -7.71 -0.57 -0.02
C ALA A 15 -7.99 -0.22 1.44
N ALA A 16 -7.82 -1.17 2.37
CA ALA A 16 -7.93 -0.89 3.79
C ALA A 16 -6.90 0.15 4.28
N MET A 17 -5.66 0.07 3.81
CA MET A 17 -4.64 1.09 4.08
C MET A 17 -5.05 2.45 3.50
N GLY A 18 -5.58 2.49 2.27
CA GLY A 18 -6.03 3.71 1.63
C GLY A 18 -7.20 4.38 2.35
N ILE A 19 -8.18 3.60 2.81
CA ILE A 19 -9.29 4.12 3.63
C ILE A 19 -8.76 4.69 4.95
N ALA A 20 -7.84 3.98 5.60
CA ALA A 20 -7.24 4.44 6.86
C ALA A 20 -6.58 5.84 6.72
N GLU A 21 -5.87 6.11 5.62
CA GLU A 21 -5.25 7.43 5.38
C GLU A 21 -6.27 8.58 5.21
N THR A 22 -7.54 8.27 4.94
CA THR A 22 -8.61 9.30 4.85
C THR A 22 -9.24 9.63 6.20
N ILE A 23 -9.01 8.81 7.23
CA ILE A 23 -9.64 8.95 8.55
C ILE A 23 -8.62 9.60 9.51
N PRO A 24 -8.94 10.74 10.16
CA PRO A 24 -8.04 11.37 11.13
C PRO A 24 -7.62 10.42 12.25
N GLY A 25 -6.33 10.35 12.53
CA GLY A 25 -5.78 9.53 13.61
C GLY A 25 -5.59 8.04 13.30
N VAL A 26 -5.96 7.56 12.11
CA VAL A 26 -5.69 6.18 11.67
C VAL A 26 -4.48 6.14 10.74
N SER A 27 -3.53 5.22 10.99
CA SER A 27 -2.33 5.07 10.16
C SER A 27 -2.41 3.83 9.26
N GLY A 28 -2.15 4.01 7.96
CA GLY A 28 -2.01 2.90 7.02
C GLY A 28 -0.83 1.97 7.36
N GLY A 29 0.22 2.48 8.03
CA GLY A 29 1.32 1.67 8.54
C GLY A 29 0.89 0.64 9.59
N THR A 30 -0.04 1.03 10.48
CA THR A 30 -0.65 0.11 11.46
C THR A 30 -1.50 -0.95 10.77
N ILE A 31 -2.26 -0.60 9.73
CA ILE A 31 -3.00 -1.57 8.92
C ILE A 31 -2.04 -2.56 8.24
N ALA A 32 -0.94 -2.07 7.67
CA ALA A 32 0.08 -2.94 7.09
C ALA A 32 0.67 -3.91 8.13
N PHE A 33 0.86 -3.46 9.37
CA PHE A 33 1.38 -4.29 10.48
C PHE A 33 0.38 -5.37 10.88
N ILE A 34 -0.86 -4.99 11.19
CA ILE A 34 -1.91 -5.94 11.62
C ILE A 34 -2.24 -6.94 10.51
N THR A 35 -2.20 -6.52 9.23
CA THR A 35 -2.46 -7.40 8.09
C THR A 35 -1.23 -8.23 7.66
N GLY A 36 -0.10 -8.09 8.35
CA GLY A 36 1.11 -8.91 8.16
C GLY A 36 1.92 -8.59 6.91
N ILE A 37 1.74 -7.43 6.29
CA ILE A 37 2.50 -7.01 5.09
C ILE A 37 3.56 -5.94 5.39
N TYR A 38 3.64 -5.47 6.64
CA TYR A 38 4.52 -4.37 7.04
C TYR A 38 5.99 -4.64 6.76
N GLU A 39 6.53 -5.78 7.17
CA GLU A 39 7.94 -6.12 6.94
C GLU A 39 8.27 -6.18 5.44
N ARG A 40 7.38 -6.76 4.65
CA ARG A 40 7.54 -6.84 3.19
C ARG A 40 7.51 -5.44 2.56
N LEU A 41 6.59 -4.59 2.98
CA LEU A 41 6.50 -3.20 2.53
C LEU A 41 7.75 -2.41 2.91
N LEU A 42 8.21 -2.52 4.16
CA LEU A 42 9.39 -1.82 4.64
C LEU A 42 10.64 -2.24 3.87
N ASN A 43 10.81 -3.53 3.61
CA ASN A 43 11.93 -4.05 2.82
C ASN A 43 11.86 -3.61 1.36
N ALA A 44 10.69 -3.64 0.74
CA ALA A 44 10.48 -3.14 -0.62
C ALA A 44 10.83 -1.64 -0.74
N ILE A 45 10.46 -0.82 0.25
CA ILE A 45 10.82 0.60 0.29
C ILE A 45 12.34 0.80 0.45
N LYS A 46 12.97 0.05 1.36
CA LYS A 46 14.44 0.13 1.60
C LYS A 46 15.23 -0.19 0.32
N ALA A 47 14.74 -1.11 -0.50
CA ALA A 47 15.41 -1.55 -1.72
C ALA A 47 15.49 -0.48 -2.84
N PHE A 48 14.67 0.58 -2.80
CA PHE A 48 14.67 1.64 -3.83
C PHE A 48 15.96 2.46 -3.93
N GLY A 49 16.87 2.34 -2.96
CA GLY A 49 18.13 3.07 -2.96
C GLY A 49 19.25 2.36 -3.70
N LEU A 50 20.27 1.96 -2.94
CA LEU A 50 21.52 1.41 -3.46
C LEU A 50 21.31 0.11 -4.25
N GLU A 51 20.40 -0.75 -3.77
CA GLU A 51 20.11 -2.06 -4.37
C GLU A 51 19.46 -1.93 -5.75
N ALA A 52 18.38 -1.15 -5.86
CA ALA A 52 17.74 -0.86 -7.14
C ALA A 52 18.70 -0.20 -8.13
N PHE A 53 19.52 0.76 -7.69
CA PHE A 53 20.47 1.45 -8.55
C PHE A 53 21.59 0.52 -9.08
N GLN A 54 22.17 -0.31 -8.21
CA GLN A 54 23.19 -1.27 -8.62
C GLN A 54 22.63 -2.33 -9.58
N SER A 55 21.44 -2.83 -9.26
CA SER A 55 20.71 -3.80 -10.09
C SER A 55 20.36 -3.20 -11.47
N LEU A 56 19.88 -1.95 -11.51
CA LEU A 56 19.58 -1.24 -12.75
C LEU A 56 20.82 -1.08 -13.64
N ARG A 57 21.98 -0.77 -13.05
CA ARG A 57 23.23 -0.53 -13.79
C ARG A 57 23.87 -1.81 -14.32
N LYS A 58 23.71 -2.94 -13.60
CA LYS A 58 24.33 -4.23 -13.96
C LYS A 58 23.44 -5.08 -14.86
N ASP A 59 22.16 -5.21 -14.48
CA ASP A 59 21.25 -6.22 -15.00
C ASP A 59 19.99 -5.63 -15.65
N GLY A 60 19.90 -4.29 -15.69
CA GLY A 60 18.84 -3.55 -16.36
C GLY A 60 17.55 -3.39 -15.55
N TRP A 61 16.55 -2.79 -16.19
CA TRP A 61 15.29 -2.36 -15.55
C TRP A 61 14.51 -3.50 -14.89
N ARG A 62 14.50 -4.69 -15.51
CA ARG A 62 13.75 -5.84 -15.00
C ARG A 62 14.31 -6.34 -13.66
N SER A 63 15.64 -6.37 -13.52
CA SER A 63 16.29 -6.77 -12.27
C SER A 63 16.01 -5.76 -11.17
N ALA A 64 16.05 -4.46 -11.49
CA ALA A 64 15.72 -3.40 -10.52
C ALA A 64 14.26 -3.49 -10.04
N TRP A 65 13.32 -3.83 -10.94
CA TRP A 65 11.92 -4.05 -10.60
C TRP A 65 11.73 -5.23 -9.64
N GLU A 66 12.48 -6.31 -9.83
CA GLU A 66 12.45 -7.48 -8.94
C GLU A 66 13.13 -7.17 -7.60
N ALA A 67 14.21 -6.39 -7.60
CA ALA A 67 14.92 -5.98 -6.39
C ALA A 67 14.04 -5.20 -5.41
N VAL A 68 13.15 -4.34 -5.93
CA VAL A 68 12.23 -3.53 -5.09
C VAL A 68 10.90 -4.22 -4.78
N ASP A 69 10.71 -5.48 -5.20
CA ASP A 69 9.41 -6.15 -5.17
C ASP A 69 8.30 -5.31 -5.85
N GLY A 70 8.60 -4.79 -7.05
CA GLY A 70 7.75 -3.81 -7.74
C GLY A 70 6.34 -4.32 -8.03
N ALA A 71 6.17 -5.63 -8.23
CA ALA A 71 4.85 -6.23 -8.43
C ALA A 71 3.97 -6.14 -7.17
N PHE A 72 4.55 -6.34 -5.99
CA PHE A 72 3.87 -6.15 -4.71
C PHE A 72 3.49 -4.70 -4.49
N LEU A 73 4.45 -3.78 -4.68
CA LEU A 73 4.22 -2.35 -4.50
C LEU A 73 3.14 -1.82 -5.42
N LEU A 74 3.21 -2.16 -6.72
CA LEU A 74 2.22 -1.75 -7.69
C LEU A 74 0.81 -2.24 -7.30
N THR A 75 0.69 -3.52 -6.92
CA THR A 75 -0.60 -4.10 -6.52
C THR A 75 -1.15 -3.45 -5.25
N LEU A 76 -0.28 -3.18 -4.27
CA LEU A 76 -0.65 -2.54 -3.03
C LEU A 76 -1.11 -1.09 -3.25
N VAL A 77 -0.34 -0.32 -4.03
CA VAL A 77 -0.65 1.08 -4.36
C VAL A 77 -1.95 1.18 -5.15
N LEU A 78 -2.20 0.27 -6.10
CA LEU A 78 -3.50 0.21 -6.79
C LEU A 78 -4.65 0.00 -5.81
N GLY A 79 -4.49 -0.90 -4.83
CA GLY A 79 -5.44 -1.06 -3.73
C GLY A 79 -5.61 0.23 -2.92
N MET A 80 -4.51 0.88 -2.52
CA MET A 80 -4.54 2.12 -1.75
C MET A 80 -5.27 3.25 -2.47
N VAL A 81 -5.02 3.45 -3.76
CA VAL A 81 -5.72 4.46 -4.56
C VAL A 81 -7.21 4.20 -4.61
N LEU A 82 -7.64 2.95 -4.80
CA LEU A 82 -9.05 2.57 -4.74
C LEU A 82 -9.65 2.86 -3.35
N GLY A 83 -8.92 2.49 -2.29
CA GLY A 83 -9.31 2.74 -0.90
C GLY A 83 -9.45 4.23 -0.57
N ILE A 84 -8.49 5.05 -0.99
CA ILE A 84 -8.54 6.52 -0.83
C ILE A 84 -9.75 7.08 -1.57
N GLY A 85 -10.02 6.64 -2.79
CA GLY A 85 -11.19 7.07 -3.55
C GLY A 85 -12.48 6.80 -2.77
N ILE A 86 -12.68 5.56 -2.30
CA ILE A 86 -13.83 5.17 -1.47
C ILE A 86 -13.88 5.99 -0.18
N GLY A 87 -12.74 6.13 0.51
CA GLY A 87 -12.60 6.84 1.77
C GLY A 87 -12.97 8.32 1.67
N ILE A 88 -12.53 9.02 0.61
CA ILE A 88 -12.87 10.43 0.37
C ILE A 88 -14.38 10.61 0.25
N PHE A 89 -15.06 9.82 -0.59
CA PHE A 89 -16.51 9.93 -0.76
C PHE A 89 -17.26 9.54 0.51
N GLY A 90 -16.82 8.48 1.20
CA GLY A 90 -17.40 8.05 2.46
C GLY A 90 -17.24 9.11 3.55
N MET A 91 -16.06 9.72 3.67
CA MET A 91 -15.78 10.73 4.69
C MET A 91 -16.51 12.05 4.39
N ALA A 92 -16.60 12.45 3.12
CA ALA A 92 -17.42 13.60 2.72
C ALA A 92 -18.89 13.41 3.11
N TYR A 93 -19.46 12.23 2.86
CA TYR A 93 -20.83 11.90 3.27
C TYR A 93 -21.00 11.90 4.80
N LEU A 94 -20.06 11.31 5.53
CA LEU A 94 -20.10 11.24 6.99
C LEU A 94 -19.93 12.61 7.65
N LEU A 95 -19.12 13.50 7.08
CA LEU A 95 -18.97 14.87 7.55
C LEU A 95 -20.25 15.70 7.32
N ASP A 96 -20.97 15.46 6.23
CA ASP A 96 -22.23 16.18 5.92
C ASP A 96 -23.37 15.72 6.83
N HIS A 97 -23.52 14.41 7.07
CA HIS A 97 -24.65 13.85 7.81
C HIS A 97 -24.38 13.59 9.30
N TYR A 98 -23.12 13.40 9.70
CA TYR A 98 -22.74 13.01 11.07
C TYR A 98 -21.51 13.76 11.62
N PRO A 99 -21.42 15.11 11.50
CA PRO A 99 -20.19 15.87 11.74
C PRO A 99 -19.57 15.68 13.13
N ILE A 100 -20.37 15.49 14.18
CA ILE A 100 -19.89 15.38 15.57
C ILE A 100 -19.14 14.06 15.83
N LEU A 101 -19.44 12.99 15.07
CA LEU A 101 -18.84 11.66 15.27
C LEU A 101 -17.50 11.48 14.54
N VAL A 102 -17.15 12.41 13.64
CA VAL A 102 -16.01 12.29 12.72
C VAL A 102 -14.84 13.22 13.11
N TRP A 103 -15.06 14.13 14.06
CA TRP A 103 -14.06 15.05 14.60
C TRP A 103 -13.40 14.53 15.88
#